data_AF-A0A536PKC7-F1
#
_entry.id   AF-A0A536PKC7-F1
#
_cell.length_a   1.000
_cell.length_b   1.000
_cell.length_c   1.000
_cell.angle_alpha   90.00
_cell.angle_beta   90.00
_cell.angle_gamma   90.00
#
_symmetry.space_group_name_H-M   'P 1'
#
loop_
_entity.id
_entity.type
_entity.pdbx_description
1 polymer ?
#
loop_
_entity_poly.entity_id
_entity_poly.type
_entity_poly.pdbx_seq_one_letter_code
_entity_poly.pdbx_strand_id
1 'polypeptide(L)'
;MLTPVPSFPRLVEIERRIQSLPIVRTLYVRDFRAGVATLAVGLRSPMSSDEVASALATLADLRMRVTRAARNALELRIEGEAGVA
;
A
#
# COMPACT_ATOMS: atom_id res chain seq x y z
N MET A 1 -1.36 19.23 -3.71
CA MET A 1 -0.03 18.79 -4.15
C MET A 1 0.22 17.39 -3.63
N LEU A 2 1.01 16.58 -4.32
CA LEU A 2 1.40 15.24 -3.85
C LEU A 2 2.77 15.35 -3.20
N THR A 3 2.87 14.91 -1.95
CA THR A 3 4.15 14.91 -1.24
C THR A 3 4.73 13.50 -1.31
N PRO A 4 6.01 13.32 -1.66
CA PRO A 4 6.65 12.01 -1.55
C PRO A 4 6.53 11.48 -0.11
N VAL A 5 6.63 10.16 0.08
CA VAL A 5 6.66 9.59 1.44
C VAL A 5 7.87 10.22 2.16
N PRO A 6 7.63 11.05 3.19
CA PRO A 6 8.60 12.05 3.63
C PRO A 6 9.75 11.45 4.43
N SER A 7 9.57 10.26 5.00
CA SER A 7 10.54 9.64 5.89
C SER A 7 10.28 8.14 6.08
N PHE A 8 11.30 7.43 6.58
CA PHE A 8 11.18 6.01 6.92
C PHE A 8 10.16 5.73 8.05
N PRO A 9 10.09 6.53 9.14
CA PRO A 9 9.01 6.38 10.13
C PRO A 9 7.61 6.47 9.52
N ARG A 10 7.41 7.39 8.57
CA ARG A 10 6.12 7.52 7.88
C ARG A 10 5.79 6.29 7.04
N LEU A 11 6.78 5.70 6.37
CA LEU A 11 6.60 4.42 5.69
C LEU A 11 6.15 3.30 6.64
N VAL A 12 6.72 3.21 7.84
CA VAL A 12 6.33 2.21 8.86
C VAL A 12 4.88 2.42 9.31
N GLU A 13 4.42 3.66 9.43
CA GLU A 13 3.01 3.95 9.73
C GLU A 13 2.08 3.48 8.61
N ILE A 14 2.45 3.75 7.35
CA ILE A 14 1.70 3.29 6.18
C ILE A 14 1.64 1.75 6.15
N GLU A 15 2.77 1.08 6.37
CA GLU A 15 2.85 -0.37 6.48
C GLU A 15 1.89 -0.90 7.55
N ARG A 16 1.89 -0.32 8.76
CA ARG A 16 0.98 -0.72 9.84
C ARG A 16 -0.49 -0.54 9.46
N ARG A 17 -0.84 0.55 8.79
CA ARG A 17 -2.19 0.81 8.31
C ARG A 17 -2.63 -0.23 7.28
N ILE A 18 -1.79 -0.53 6.30
CA ILE A 18 -2.10 -1.58 5.31
C ILE A 18 -2.19 -2.95 5.97
N GLN A 19 -1.28 -3.27 6.89
CA GLN A 19 -1.26 -4.55 7.62
C GLN A 19 -2.49 -4.72 8.53
N SER A 20 -3.09 -3.63 9.00
CA SER A 20 -4.32 -3.65 9.80
C SER A 20 -5.56 -4.05 9.00
N LEU A 21 -5.50 -3.99 7.66
CA LEU A 21 -6.61 -4.40 6.82
C LEU A 21 -6.88 -5.90 7.01
N PRO A 22 -8.12 -6.33 7.31
CA PRO A 22 -8.42 -7.74 7.61
C PRO A 22 -7.97 -8.71 6.53
N ILE A 23 -7.93 -8.25 5.29
CA ILE A 23 -7.58 -9.02 4.10
C ILE A 23 -6.07 -9.32 3.99
N VAL A 24 -5.23 -8.54 4.69
CA VAL A 24 -3.78 -8.67 4.64
C VAL A 24 -3.32 -9.77 5.59
N ARG A 25 -2.58 -10.73 5.05
CA ARG A 25 -1.93 -11.81 5.80
C ARG A 25 -0.48 -11.45 6.14
N THR A 26 0.25 -10.95 5.15
CA THR A 26 1.66 -10.57 5.28
C THR A 26 1.92 -9.31 4.49
N LEU A 27 2.83 -8.47 4.97
CA LEU A 27 3.28 -7.28 4.28
C LEU A 27 4.78 -7.14 4.46
N TYR A 28 5.49 -6.83 3.38
CA TYR A 28 6.93 -6.56 3.41
C TYR A 28 7.27 -5.39 2.48
N VAL A 29 8.15 -4.50 2.94
CA VAL A 29 8.76 -3.48 2.09
C VAL A 29 9.81 -4.15 1.21
N ARG A 30 9.64 -4.09 -0.12
CA ARG A 30 10.64 -4.57 -1.09
C ARG A 30 11.72 -3.54 -1.38
N ASP A 31 11.31 -2.28 -1.51
CA ASP A 31 12.19 -1.17 -1.83
C ASP A 31 11.61 0.14 -1.28
N PHE A 32 12.49 1.06 -0.88
CA PHE A 32 12.12 2.42 -0.51
C PHE A 32 13.25 3.38 -0.87
N ARG A 33 13.04 4.18 -1.92
CA ARG A 33 14.03 5.14 -2.42
C ARG A 33 13.33 6.37 -2.96
N ALA A 34 13.96 7.54 -2.76
CA ALA A 34 13.47 8.82 -3.27
C ALA A 34 11.99 9.09 -2.92
N GLY A 35 11.56 8.67 -1.72
CA GLY A 35 10.18 8.87 -1.25
C GLY A 35 9.12 8.00 -1.92
N VAL A 36 9.53 6.94 -2.62
CA VAL A 36 8.64 5.95 -3.23
C VAL A 36 8.90 4.57 -2.63
N ALA A 37 7.85 3.92 -2.16
CA ALA A 37 7.93 2.59 -1.58
C ALA A 37 7.27 1.55 -2.49
N THR A 38 7.85 0.35 -2.53
CA THR A 38 7.25 -0.82 -3.16
C THR A 38 7.03 -1.88 -2.10
N LEU A 39 5.79 -2.36 -1.98
CA LEU A 39 5.36 -3.31 -0.96
C LEU A 39 4.89 -4.60 -1.61
N ALA A 40 5.29 -5.74 -1.05
CA ALA A 40 4.68 -7.03 -1.33
C ALA A 40 3.62 -7.33 -0.27
N VAL A 41 2.40 -7.61 -0.72
CA VAL A 41 1.25 -7.90 0.14
C VAL A 41 0.77 -9.31 -0.15
N GLY A 42 0.76 -10.16 0.88
CA GLY A 42 0.11 -11.47 0.84
C GLY A 42 -1.30 -11.37 1.40
N LEU A 43 -2.28 -11.90 0.68
CA LEU A 43 -3.69 -11.88 1.06
C LEU A 43 -4.09 -13.17 1.78
N ARG A 44 -5.08 -13.09 2.68
CA ARG A 44 -5.58 -14.25 3.43
C ARG A 44 -6.34 -15.24 2.56
N SER A 45 -7.03 -14.76 1.54
CA SER A 45 -7.77 -15.52 0.56
C SER A 45 -7.64 -14.87 -0.82
N PRO A 46 -7.89 -15.62 -1.91
CA PRO A 46 -8.12 -15.00 -3.20
C PRO A 46 -9.31 -14.03 -3.10
N MET A 47 -9.17 -12.84 -3.68
CA MET A 47 -10.17 -11.80 -3.64
C MET A 47 -10.52 -11.33 -5.05
N SER A 48 -11.73 -10.82 -5.22
CA SER A 48 -12.13 -10.14 -6.45
C SER A 48 -11.47 -8.75 -6.54
N SER A 49 -11.46 -8.16 -7.72
CA SER A 49 -10.94 -6.79 -7.94
C SER A 49 -11.68 -5.75 -7.08
N ASP A 50 -12.98 -5.90 -6.91
CA ASP A 50 -13.84 -4.93 -6.21
C ASP A 50 -13.56 -4.93 -4.71
N GLU A 51 -13.33 -6.13 -4.18
CA GLU A 51 -12.99 -6.42 -2.80
C GLU A 51 -11.63 -5.80 -2.43
N VAL A 52 -10.65 -5.91 -3.33
CA VAL A 52 -9.34 -5.22 -3.21
C VAL A 52 -9.52 -3.71 -3.32
N ALA A 53 -10.30 -3.23 -4.30
CA ALA A 53 -10.55 -1.80 -4.49
C ALA A 53 -11.20 -1.15 -3.27
N SER A 54 -12.18 -1.83 -2.66
CA SER A 54 -12.85 -1.39 -1.43
C SER A 54 -11.89 -1.28 -0.26
N ALA A 55 -11.02 -2.28 -0.06
CA ALA A 55 -10.01 -2.24 0.98
C ALA A 55 -9.00 -1.11 0.77
N LEU A 56 -8.53 -0.91 -0.48
CA LEU A 56 -7.62 0.18 -0.82
C LEU A 56 -8.28 1.57 -0.74
N ALA A 57 -9.59 1.68 -0.91
CA ALA A 57 -10.32 2.94 -0.76
C ALA A 57 -10.24 3.49 0.68
N THR A 58 -10.04 2.63 1.69
CA THR A 58 -9.81 3.06 3.08
C THR A 58 -8.46 3.79 3.29
N LEU A 59 -7.60 3.74 2.28
CA LEU A 59 -6.27 4.36 2.23
C LEU A 59 -6.23 5.47 1.17
N ALA A 60 -7.35 6.13 0.90
CA ALA A 60 -7.49 7.14 -0.15
C ALA A 60 -6.55 8.36 -0.01
N ASP A 61 -5.98 8.59 1.19
CA ASP A 61 -4.95 9.58 1.44
C ASP A 61 -3.57 9.18 0.90
N LEU A 62 -3.38 7.92 0.52
CA LEU A 62 -2.17 7.41 -0.10
C LEU A 62 -2.34 7.34 -1.61
N ARG A 63 -1.37 7.90 -2.35
CA ARG A 63 -1.28 7.69 -3.78
C ARG A 63 -0.62 6.34 -4.04
N MET A 64 -1.44 5.34 -4.36
CA MET A 64 -0.99 3.97 -4.57
C MET A 64 -1.32 3.48 -5.97
N ARG A 65 -0.48 2.56 -6.46
CA ARG A 65 -0.70 1.83 -7.70
C ARG A 65 -0.41 0.36 -7.49
N VAL A 66 -1.29 -0.50 -7.98
CA VAL A 66 -1.01 -1.94 -8.06
C VAL A 66 -0.07 -2.17 -9.26
N THR A 67 1.14 -2.66 -9.01
CA THR A 67 2.14 -2.96 -10.05
C THR A 67 2.10 -4.42 -10.49
N ARG A 68 1.66 -5.32 -9.61
CA ARG A 68 1.48 -6.74 -9.91
C ARG A 68 0.33 -7.31 -9.10
N ALA A 69 -0.44 -8.21 -9.70
CA ALA A 69 -1.47 -8.97 -9.03
C ALA A 69 -1.33 -10.47 -9.35
N ALA A 70 -1.49 -11.30 -8.33
CA ALA A 70 -1.55 -12.76 -8.41
C ALA A 70 -2.72 -13.23 -7.54
N ARG A 71 -3.04 -14.53 -7.61
CA ARG A 71 -4.23 -15.12 -6.97
C ARG A 71 -4.42 -14.71 -5.50
N ASN A 72 -3.34 -14.58 -4.72
CA ASN A 72 -3.37 -14.22 -3.30
C ASN A 72 -2.23 -13.25 -2.92
N ALA A 73 -1.70 -12.51 -3.88
CA ALA A 73 -0.62 -11.57 -3.63
C ALA A 73 -0.73 -10.35 -4.52
N LEU A 74 -0.37 -9.18 -3.98
CA LEU A 74 -0.33 -7.91 -4.66
C LEU A 74 1.04 -7.28 -4.47
N GLU A 75 1.48 -6.52 -5.46
CA GLU A 75 2.55 -5.57 -5.31
C GLU A 75 1.98 -4.16 -5.41
N LEU A 76 2.23 -3.35 -4.38
CA LEU A 76 1.75 -1.98 -4.28
C LEU A 76 2.94 -1.03 -4.37
N ARG A 77 2.83 -0.01 -5.22
CA ARG A 77 3.74 1.12 -5.27
C ARG A 77 3.05 2.31 -4.61
N ILE A 78 3.66 2.85 -3.56
CA ILE A 78 3.22 4.08 -2.89
C ILE A 78 4.08 5.22 -3.42
N GLU A 79 3.46 6.12 -4.16
CA GLU A 79 4.12 7.21 -4.88
C GLU A 79 4.12 8.53 -4.09
N GLY A 80 3.33 8.60 -3.01
CA GLY A 80 3.21 9.77 -2.18
C GLY A 80 1.91 9.78 -1.41
N GLU A 81 1.67 10.86 -0.71
CA GLU A 81 0.49 11.07 0.13
C GLU A 81 -0.21 12.37 -0.29
N ALA A 82 -1.51 12.42 -0.05
CA ALA A 82 -2.27 13.64 -0.16
C ALA A 82 -1.73 14.63 0.89
N GLY A 83 -0.96 15.62 0.44
CA GLY A 83 -0.45 16.66 1.31
C GLY A 83 -1.58 17.60 1.72
N VAL A 84 -1.64 17.95 3.00
CA VAL A 84 -2.31 19.18 3.43
C VAL A 84 -1.50 20.32 2.82
N ALA A 85 -2.13 21.08 1.93
CA ALA A 85 -1.53 22.27 1.33
C ALA A 85 -1.48 23.42 2.35
#